data_AF-A0A091FFM5-F1
#
_entry.id   AF-A0A091FFM5-F1
#
_cell.length_a   1.000
_cell.length_b   1.000
_cell.length_c   1.000
_cell.angle_alpha   90.00
_cell.angle_beta   90.00
_cell.angle_gamma   90.00
#
_symmetry.space_group_name_H-M   'P 1'
#
loop_
_entity.id
_entity.type
_entity.pdbx_description
1 polymer ?
#
loop_
_entity_poly.entity_id
_entity_poly.type
_entity_poly.pdbx_seq_one_letter_code
_entity_poly.pdbx_strand_id
1 'polypeptide(L)'
;MSIITFIERALSRTDRNYYRKVGKQTIIFCRRASKISVNDHQRRILMSAAISSDEVVAALLGLDHKRNAEAFKNRNAYKKLRKEDILSVMRCYLSALLIMCVTFKKMLLSKVEMSENNFMVGWRSVFEYSTADMQLFDEELAPAFRNRGMDGLVEAALYRHMINTLFQEKQPLSEMEAASLRDMILDDTAAIKRYVEK
;
A
#
# COMPACT_ATOMS: atom_id res chain seq x y z
N MET A 1 26.82 -2.60 4.04
CA MET A 1 25.61 -3.09 4.75
C MET A 1 24.50 -3.16 3.71
N SER A 2 23.79 -4.28 3.56
CA SER A 2 22.71 -4.37 2.55
C SER A 2 21.51 -3.52 2.94
N ILE A 3 20.77 -2.96 1.97
CA ILE A 3 19.55 -2.16 2.20
C ILE A 3 18.53 -2.95 3.03
N ILE A 4 18.40 -4.26 2.78
CA ILE A 4 17.52 -5.15 3.54
C ILE A 4 17.95 -5.21 5.01
N THR A 5 19.25 -5.37 5.28
CA THR A 5 19.78 -5.40 6.66
C THR A 5 19.57 -4.07 7.38
N PHE A 6 19.61 -2.95 6.65
CA PHE A 6 19.27 -1.63 7.20
C PHE A 6 17.78 -1.51 7.52
N ILE A 7 16.89 -1.90 6.59
CA ILE A 7 15.43 -1.89 6.79
C ILE A 7 15.04 -2.79 7.97
N GLU A 8 15.59 -4.00 8.05
CA GLU A 8 15.36 -4.91 9.19
C GLU A 8 15.81 -4.29 10.51
N ARG A 9 17.01 -3.68 10.55
CA ARG A 9 17.47 -2.99 11.76
C ARG A 9 16.61 -1.79 12.11
N ALA A 10 16.21 -0.98 11.14
CA ALA A 10 15.36 0.19 11.36
C ALA A 10 14.01 -0.22 11.95
N LEU A 11 13.34 -1.20 11.33
CA LEU A 11 12.02 -1.69 11.74
C LEU A 11 12.07 -2.56 13.02
N SER A 12 13.19 -3.21 13.32
CA SER A 12 13.37 -3.94 14.58
C SER A 12 13.62 -3.03 15.79
N ARG A 13 14.04 -1.77 15.55
CA ARG A 13 14.31 -0.77 16.59
C ARG A 13 13.10 0.09 16.95
N THR A 14 12.05 0.07 16.13
CA THR A 14 10.75 0.70 16.40
C THR A 14 9.94 -0.08 17.45
N ASP A 15 8.82 0.49 17.92
CA ASP A 15 7.91 -0.13 18.89
C ASP A 15 7.64 -1.61 18.54
N ARG A 16 7.76 -2.48 19.54
CA ARG A 16 7.54 -3.93 19.42
C ARG A 16 6.14 -4.25 18.88
N ASN A 17 5.15 -3.40 19.17
CA ASN A 17 3.79 -3.52 18.64
C ASN A 17 3.72 -3.19 17.15
N TYR A 18 4.41 -2.13 16.70
CA TYR A 18 4.54 -1.79 15.28
C TYR A 18 5.19 -2.94 14.50
N TYR A 19 6.36 -3.42 14.97
CA TYR A 19 7.10 -4.47 14.29
C TYR A 19 6.27 -5.76 14.13
N ARG A 20 5.55 -6.15 15.19
CA ARG A 20 4.72 -7.36 15.19
C ARG A 20 3.51 -7.26 14.26
N LYS A 21 2.87 -6.09 14.20
CA LYS A 21 1.65 -5.89 13.41
C LYS A 21 1.93 -5.65 11.94
N VAL A 22 2.83 -4.72 11.62
CA VAL A 22 3.04 -4.22 10.24
C VAL A 22 4.47 -4.52 9.75
N GLY A 23 5.49 -4.06 10.48
CA GLY A 23 6.88 -4.08 10.01
C GLY A 23 7.42 -5.46 9.60
N LYS A 24 6.98 -6.55 10.25
CA LYS A 24 7.34 -7.92 9.87
C LYS A 24 6.88 -8.27 8.45
N GLN A 25 5.68 -7.84 8.03
CA GLN A 25 5.17 -8.12 6.68
C GLN A 25 5.94 -7.31 5.64
N THR A 26 6.24 -6.05 5.95
CA THR A 26 7.03 -5.16 5.09
C THR A 26 8.43 -5.70 4.82
N ILE A 27 9.09 -6.28 5.84
CA ILE A 27 10.37 -6.98 5.67
C ILE A 27 10.23 -8.17 4.72
N ILE A 28 9.16 -8.96 4.85
CA ILE A 28 8.90 -10.10 3.97
C ILE A 28 8.72 -9.62 2.52
N PHE A 29 7.92 -8.57 2.30
CA PHE A 29 7.73 -7.97 0.98
C PHE A 29 9.04 -7.44 0.41
N CYS A 30 9.84 -6.70 1.19
CA CYS A 30 11.13 -6.17 0.73
C CYS A 30 12.15 -7.28 0.41
N ARG A 31 12.18 -8.36 1.20
CA ARG A 31 13.00 -9.54 0.91
C ARG A 31 12.58 -10.21 -0.39
N ARG A 32 11.28 -10.37 -0.63
CA ARG A 32 10.76 -10.91 -1.88
C ARG A 32 11.05 -10.00 -3.07
N ALA A 33 10.82 -8.70 -2.92
CA ALA A 33 11.15 -7.72 -3.93
C ALA A 33 12.62 -7.86 -4.35
N SER A 34 13.54 -8.02 -3.39
CA SER A 34 14.96 -8.22 -3.67
C SER A 34 15.30 -9.52 -4.38
N LYS A 35 14.53 -10.58 -4.14
CA LYS A 35 14.76 -11.91 -4.73
C LYS A 35 14.15 -12.05 -6.12
N ILE A 36 12.99 -11.44 -6.33
CA ILE A 36 12.18 -11.59 -7.55
C ILE A 36 12.53 -10.52 -8.59
N SER A 37 12.99 -9.34 -8.14
CA SER A 37 13.28 -8.24 -9.06
C SER A 37 14.36 -8.63 -10.07
N VAL A 38 14.06 -8.44 -11.36
CA VAL A 38 15.03 -8.69 -12.44
C VAL A 38 16.00 -7.54 -12.64
N ASN A 39 15.62 -6.33 -12.21
CA ASN A 39 16.47 -5.15 -12.25
C ASN A 39 16.22 -4.22 -11.05
N ASP A 40 17.12 -3.25 -10.91
CA ASP A 40 17.12 -2.29 -9.82
C ASP A 40 15.88 -1.37 -9.81
N HIS A 41 15.36 -1.02 -10.99
CA HIS A 41 14.15 -0.19 -11.10
C HIS A 41 12.92 -0.91 -10.55
N GLN A 42 12.70 -2.15 -10.97
CA GLN A 42 11.61 -2.98 -10.45
C GLN A 42 11.76 -3.18 -8.94
N ARG A 43 12.97 -3.47 -8.46
CA ARG A 43 13.25 -3.63 -7.02
C ARG A 43 12.85 -2.39 -6.23
N ARG A 44 13.26 -1.20 -6.69
CA ARG A 44 12.99 0.07 -6.02
C ARG A 44 11.50 0.39 -5.99
N ILE A 45 10.78 0.17 -7.09
CA ILE A 45 9.33 0.38 -7.16
C ILE A 45 8.61 -0.52 -6.16
N LEU A 46 8.92 -1.82 -6.16
CA LEU A 46 8.31 -2.79 -5.26
C LEU A 46 8.61 -2.50 -3.79
N MET A 47 9.85 -2.13 -3.46
CA MET A 47 10.20 -1.72 -2.09
C MET A 47 9.50 -0.43 -1.67
N SER A 48 9.41 0.56 -2.56
CA SER A 48 8.76 1.84 -2.26
C SER A 48 7.26 1.63 -2.01
N ALA A 49 6.61 0.79 -2.81
CA ALA A 49 5.21 0.43 -2.60
C ALA A 49 5.02 -0.33 -1.26
N ALA A 50 5.91 -1.27 -0.92
CA ALA A 50 5.87 -1.97 0.36
C ALA A 50 5.95 -0.99 1.55
N ILE A 51 6.91 -0.07 1.53
CA ILE A 51 7.11 0.94 2.58
C ILE A 51 5.91 1.89 2.65
N SER A 52 5.37 2.32 1.50
CA SER A 52 4.20 3.20 1.45
C SER A 52 2.98 2.54 2.14
N SER A 53 2.72 1.26 1.83
CA SER A 53 1.62 0.52 2.47
C SER A 53 1.83 0.32 3.97
N ASP A 54 3.08 0.14 4.42
CA ASP A 54 3.44 0.05 5.84
C ASP A 54 3.11 1.35 6.56
N GLU A 55 3.63 2.47 6.03
CA GLU A 55 3.51 3.78 6.66
C GLU A 55 2.05 4.20 6.81
N VAL A 56 1.21 3.95 5.79
CA VAL A 56 -0.22 4.27 5.86
C VAL A 56 -0.95 3.39 6.88
N VAL A 57 -0.75 2.08 6.86
CA VAL A 57 -1.41 1.18 7.81
C VAL A 57 -0.95 1.44 9.24
N ALA A 58 0.33 1.71 9.44
CA ALA A 58 0.87 2.07 10.74
C ALA A 58 0.31 3.38 11.26
N ALA A 59 0.19 4.41 10.41
CA ALA A 59 -0.38 5.70 10.79
C ALA A 59 -1.88 5.58 11.13
N LEU A 60 -2.66 4.84 10.32
CA LEU A 60 -4.08 4.59 10.61
C LEU A 60 -4.28 3.83 11.93
N LEU A 61 -3.34 2.96 12.31
CA LEU A 61 -3.39 2.24 13.58
C LEU A 61 -2.76 3.00 14.76
N GLY A 62 -2.28 4.23 14.55
CA GLY A 62 -1.58 5.02 15.57
C GLY A 62 -0.29 4.36 16.07
N LEU A 63 0.37 3.56 15.23
CA LEU A 63 1.61 2.84 15.56
C LEU A 63 2.88 3.63 15.17
N ASP A 64 2.74 4.63 14.29
CA ASP A 64 3.80 5.52 13.85
C ASP A 64 3.21 6.89 13.50
N HIS A 65 4.03 7.94 13.52
CA HIS A 65 3.68 9.33 13.23
C HIS A 65 4.30 9.86 11.93
N LYS A 66 4.90 8.99 11.10
CA LYS A 66 5.48 9.39 9.81
C LYS A 66 4.48 9.98 8.82
N ARG A 67 3.20 9.63 8.94
CA ARG A 67 2.12 10.15 8.09
C ARG A 67 1.10 10.87 8.94
N ASN A 68 0.52 11.94 8.39
CA ASN A 68 -0.57 12.64 9.03
C ASN A 68 -1.88 11.84 8.88
N ALA A 69 -2.18 11.02 9.88
CA ALA A 69 -3.45 10.33 10.03
C ALA A 69 -4.34 10.97 11.12
N GLU A 70 -4.11 12.25 11.45
CA GLU A 70 -4.85 12.93 12.52
C GLU A 70 -6.36 12.95 12.26
N ALA A 71 -6.76 12.97 10.98
CA ALA A 71 -8.16 12.89 10.59
C ALA A 71 -8.88 11.64 11.15
N PHE A 72 -8.15 10.56 11.40
CA PHE A 72 -8.68 9.29 11.90
C PHE A 72 -8.57 9.14 13.42
N LYS A 73 -8.08 10.15 14.16
CA LYS A 73 -7.82 10.04 15.61
C LYS A 73 -9.06 9.71 16.45
N ASN A 74 -10.24 10.03 15.93
CA ASN A 74 -11.52 9.79 16.59
C ASN A 74 -12.11 8.40 16.28
N ARG A 75 -11.50 7.62 15.37
CA ARG A 75 -11.94 6.25 15.10
C ARG A 75 -11.27 5.27 16.05
N ASN A 76 -12.07 4.33 16.57
CA ASN A 76 -11.58 3.28 17.44
C ASN A 76 -11.15 2.07 16.62
N ALA A 77 -9.83 1.87 16.51
CA ALA A 77 -9.28 0.67 15.90
C ALA A 77 -9.74 -0.59 16.65
N TYR A 78 -9.90 -1.72 15.95
CA TYR A 78 -10.12 -3.00 16.60
C TYR A 78 -8.92 -3.36 17.49
N LYS A 79 -9.20 -3.71 18.76
CA LYS A 79 -8.15 -4.08 19.73
C LYS A 79 -7.35 -5.31 19.30
N LYS A 80 -7.98 -6.24 18.58
CA LYS A 80 -7.38 -7.47 18.07
C LYS A 80 -7.64 -7.57 16.56
N LEU A 81 -6.65 -7.18 15.78
CA LEU A 81 -6.60 -7.43 14.33
C LEU A 81 -5.78 -8.69 14.09
N ARG A 82 -6.27 -9.58 13.22
CA ARG A 82 -5.50 -10.75 12.77
C ARG A 82 -4.47 -10.32 11.74
N LYS A 83 -3.47 -11.16 11.53
CA LYS A 83 -2.43 -10.91 10.52
C LYS A 83 -3.05 -10.77 9.13
N GLU A 84 -4.04 -11.59 8.83
CA GLU A 84 -4.75 -11.64 7.56
C GLU A 84 -5.51 -10.33 7.31
N ASP A 85 -6.07 -9.72 8.36
CA ASP A 85 -6.75 -8.43 8.27
C ASP A 85 -5.75 -7.33 7.89
N ILE A 86 -4.56 -7.30 8.53
CA ILE A 86 -3.50 -6.34 8.19
C ILE A 86 -3.01 -6.53 6.76
N LEU A 87 -2.75 -7.78 6.34
CA LEU A 87 -2.29 -8.08 4.98
C LEU A 87 -3.33 -7.70 3.93
N SER A 88 -4.61 -7.96 4.20
CA SER A 88 -5.71 -7.54 3.33
C SER A 88 -5.72 -6.02 3.12
N VAL A 89 -5.59 -5.27 4.21
CA VAL A 89 -5.54 -3.80 4.15
C VAL A 89 -4.31 -3.29 3.40
N MET A 90 -3.12 -3.85 3.66
CA MET A 90 -1.90 -3.50 2.94
C MET A 90 -2.05 -3.76 1.44
N ARG A 91 -2.61 -4.92 1.04
CA ARG A 91 -2.83 -5.25 -0.38
C ARG A 91 -3.90 -4.40 -1.03
N CYS A 92 -4.97 -4.04 -0.30
CA CYS A 92 -5.97 -3.08 -0.76
C CYS A 92 -5.31 -1.73 -1.10
N TYR A 93 -4.44 -1.22 -0.24
CA TYR A 93 -3.69 0.01 -0.49
C TYR A 93 -2.71 -0.12 -1.67
N LEU A 94 -1.95 -1.23 -1.71
CA LEU A 94 -1.04 -1.53 -2.83
C LEU A 94 -1.79 -1.58 -4.17
N SER A 95 -3.00 -2.14 -4.19
CA SER A 95 -3.85 -2.16 -5.38
C SER A 95 -4.25 -0.76 -5.83
N ALA A 96 -4.58 0.14 -4.91
CA ALA A 96 -4.84 1.54 -5.22
C ALA A 96 -3.60 2.23 -5.81
N LEU A 97 -2.41 2.02 -5.22
CA LEU A 97 -1.16 2.54 -5.79
C LEU A 97 -0.91 2.01 -7.21
N LEU A 98 -1.17 0.73 -7.45
CA LEU A 98 -1.01 0.12 -8.76
C LEU A 98 -1.96 0.72 -9.81
N ILE A 99 -3.22 0.98 -9.43
CA ILE A 99 -4.19 1.70 -10.28
C ILE A 99 -3.67 3.10 -10.61
N MET A 100 -3.16 3.82 -9.63
CA MET A 100 -2.62 5.16 -9.85
C MET A 100 -1.38 5.15 -10.76
N CYS A 101 -0.55 4.10 -10.68
CA CYS A 101 0.58 3.91 -11.57
C CYS A 101 0.17 3.74 -13.06
N VAL A 102 -1.08 3.37 -13.35
CA VAL A 102 -1.59 3.29 -14.73
C VAL A 102 -1.45 4.64 -15.45
N THR A 103 -1.57 5.75 -14.72
CA THR A 103 -1.46 7.11 -15.27
C THR A 103 -0.08 7.40 -15.90
N PHE A 104 0.96 6.66 -15.53
CA PHE A 104 2.30 6.74 -16.13
C PHE A 104 2.82 5.35 -16.55
N LYS A 105 1.91 4.42 -16.89
CA LYS A 105 2.24 3.02 -17.23
C LYS A 105 3.34 2.87 -18.28
N LYS A 106 3.26 3.62 -19.38
CA LYS A 106 4.23 3.53 -20.48
C LYS A 106 5.66 3.82 -20.00
N MET A 107 5.80 4.86 -19.18
CA MET A 107 7.09 5.25 -18.60
C MET A 107 7.56 4.20 -17.59
N LEU A 108 6.66 3.71 -16.72
CA LEU A 108 6.96 2.66 -15.76
C LEU A 108 7.49 1.41 -16.46
N LEU A 109 6.75 0.85 -17.42
CA LEU A 109 7.11 -0.37 -18.14
C LEU A 109 8.39 -0.23 -18.96
N SER A 110 8.63 0.96 -19.53
CA SER A 110 9.89 1.26 -20.21
C SER A 110 11.07 1.24 -19.26
N LYS A 111 10.94 1.81 -18.05
CA LYS A 111 12.03 1.88 -17.07
C LYS A 111 12.32 0.56 -16.39
N VAL A 112 11.31 -0.27 -16.21
CA VAL A 112 11.50 -1.64 -15.71
C VAL A 112 11.83 -2.64 -16.83
N GLU A 113 11.87 -2.20 -18.08
CA GLU A 113 12.25 -3.00 -19.26
C GLU A 113 11.49 -4.35 -19.34
N MET A 114 10.19 -4.33 -19.06
CA MET A 114 9.38 -5.54 -19.07
C MET A 114 7.95 -5.30 -19.55
N SER A 115 7.32 -6.39 -19.98
CA SER A 115 5.90 -6.39 -20.29
C SER A 115 5.06 -6.17 -19.05
N GLU A 116 3.85 -5.65 -19.26
CA GLU A 116 2.84 -5.50 -18.21
C GLU A 116 2.58 -6.82 -17.48
N ASN A 117 2.46 -7.94 -18.23
CA ASN A 117 2.23 -9.26 -17.65
C ASN A 117 3.35 -9.69 -16.70
N ASN A 118 4.61 -9.49 -17.10
CA ASN A 118 5.76 -9.85 -16.26
C ASN A 118 5.84 -8.96 -15.01
N PHE A 119 5.56 -7.67 -15.16
CA PHE A 119 5.47 -6.75 -14.03
C PHE A 119 4.39 -7.18 -13.03
N MET A 120 3.20 -7.52 -13.53
CA MET A 120 2.07 -7.97 -12.72
C MET A 120 2.31 -9.32 -12.03
N VAL A 121 3.03 -10.24 -12.68
CA VAL A 121 3.48 -11.49 -12.03
C VAL A 121 4.43 -11.18 -10.87
N GLY A 122 5.40 -10.29 -11.08
CA GLY A 122 6.32 -9.85 -10.03
C GLY A 122 5.58 -9.17 -8.87
N TRP A 123 4.67 -8.24 -9.17
CA TRP A 123 3.86 -7.54 -8.17
C TRP A 123 3.07 -8.52 -7.29
N ARG A 124 2.28 -9.40 -7.92
CA ARG A 124 1.46 -10.38 -7.21
C ARG A 124 2.29 -11.35 -6.37
N SER A 125 3.44 -11.78 -6.89
CA SER A 125 4.33 -12.70 -6.19
C SER A 125 4.99 -12.05 -4.96
N VAL A 126 5.44 -10.80 -5.09
CA VAL A 126 6.09 -10.07 -3.99
C VAL A 126 5.12 -9.80 -2.84
N PHE A 127 3.91 -9.37 -3.18
CA PHE A 127 2.90 -8.96 -2.20
C PHE A 127 1.90 -10.06 -1.81
N GLU A 128 2.09 -11.29 -2.27
CA GLU A 128 1.19 -12.42 -1.99
C GLU A 128 -0.28 -12.12 -2.31
N TYR A 129 -0.56 -11.64 -3.52
CA TYR A 129 -1.94 -11.46 -3.93
C TYR A 129 -2.66 -12.80 -4.02
N SER A 130 -3.76 -12.91 -3.27
CA SER A 130 -4.71 -14.02 -3.36
C SER A 130 -5.76 -13.75 -4.44
N THR A 131 -6.59 -14.75 -4.74
CA THR A 131 -7.75 -14.60 -5.65
C THR A 131 -8.70 -13.50 -5.20
N ALA A 132 -8.94 -13.37 -3.89
CA ALA A 132 -9.80 -12.33 -3.35
C ALA A 132 -9.23 -10.91 -3.57
N ASP A 133 -7.90 -10.75 -3.45
CA ASP A 133 -7.25 -9.45 -3.70
C ASP A 133 -7.33 -9.06 -5.19
N MET A 134 -7.28 -10.05 -6.10
CA MET A 134 -7.46 -9.83 -7.54
C MET A 134 -8.90 -9.47 -7.90
N GLN A 135 -9.89 -10.18 -7.32
CA GLN A 135 -11.31 -9.84 -7.49
C GLN A 135 -11.62 -8.43 -6.98
N LEU A 136 -11.11 -8.08 -5.80
CA LEU A 136 -11.23 -6.72 -5.26
C LEU A 136 -10.68 -5.67 -6.24
N PHE A 137 -9.52 -5.93 -6.84
CA PHE A 137 -8.91 -5.04 -7.83
C PHE A 137 -9.80 -4.89 -9.08
N ASP A 138 -10.20 -5.99 -9.69
CA ASP A 138 -10.88 -6.02 -10.99
C ASP A 138 -12.36 -5.60 -10.91
N GLU A 139 -13.05 -5.97 -9.84
CA GLU A 139 -14.50 -5.80 -9.69
C GLU A 139 -14.88 -4.55 -8.91
N GLU A 140 -14.01 -4.03 -8.03
CA GLU A 140 -14.32 -2.87 -7.20
C GLU A 140 -13.38 -1.69 -7.44
N LEU A 141 -12.07 -1.86 -7.20
CA LEU A 141 -11.13 -0.72 -7.19
C LEU A 141 -10.97 -0.09 -8.58
N ALA A 142 -10.69 -0.90 -9.61
CA ALA A 142 -10.46 -0.39 -10.96
C ALA A 142 -11.73 0.21 -11.59
N PRO A 143 -12.93 -0.40 -11.46
CA PRO A 143 -14.18 0.22 -11.91
C PRO A 143 -14.51 1.51 -11.16
N ALA A 144 -14.31 1.57 -9.84
CA ALA A 144 -14.56 2.77 -9.06
C ALA A 144 -13.67 3.94 -9.51
N PHE A 145 -12.38 3.67 -9.74
CA PHE A 145 -11.46 4.67 -10.28
C PHE A 145 -11.84 5.10 -11.71
N ARG A 146 -12.25 4.16 -12.57
CA ARG A 146 -12.65 4.50 -13.95
C ARG A 146 -13.89 5.40 -13.99
N ASN A 147 -14.86 5.17 -13.10
CA ASN A 147 -16.14 5.89 -13.09
C ASN A 147 -16.08 7.24 -12.38
N ARG A 148 -15.31 7.33 -11.28
CA ARG A 148 -15.31 8.50 -10.39
C ARG A 148 -13.91 9.01 -10.04
N GLY A 149 -12.88 8.54 -10.74
CA GLY A 149 -11.50 8.92 -10.48
C GLY A 149 -11.06 8.60 -9.05
N MET A 150 -10.27 9.51 -8.51
CA MET A 150 -9.71 9.36 -7.17
C MET A 150 -10.78 9.30 -6.07
N ASP A 151 -11.89 10.02 -6.24
CA ASP A 151 -12.98 10.03 -5.27
C ASP A 151 -13.68 8.67 -5.22
N GLY A 152 -13.86 8.02 -6.36
CA GLY A 152 -14.36 6.65 -6.42
C GLY A 152 -13.47 5.66 -5.68
N LEU A 153 -12.15 5.77 -5.87
CA LEU A 153 -11.17 4.90 -5.24
C LEU A 153 -11.18 5.04 -3.71
N VAL A 154 -11.26 6.28 -3.19
CA VAL A 154 -11.30 6.56 -1.75
C VAL A 154 -12.63 6.12 -1.12
N GLU A 155 -13.75 6.54 -1.70
CA GLU A 155 -15.07 6.44 -1.07
C GLU A 155 -15.68 5.04 -1.14
N ALA A 156 -15.65 4.41 -2.31
CA ALA A 156 -16.32 3.12 -2.50
C ALA A 156 -15.43 1.95 -2.09
N ALA A 157 -14.12 2.12 -2.20
CA ALA A 157 -13.20 1.02 -2.32
C ALA A 157 -12.28 0.93 -1.09
N LEU A 158 -11.49 1.99 -0.85
CA LEU A 158 -10.58 2.01 0.30
C LEU A 158 -11.29 2.21 1.62
N TYR A 159 -12.34 3.03 1.67
CA TYR A 159 -13.18 3.11 2.87
C TYR A 159 -13.80 1.74 3.22
N ARG A 160 -14.47 1.09 2.26
CA ARG A 160 -15.20 -0.16 2.52
C ARG A 160 -14.30 -1.30 2.94
N HIS A 161 -13.08 -1.37 2.42
CA HIS A 161 -12.15 -2.45 2.72
C HIS A 161 -11.14 -2.10 3.80
N MET A 162 -10.41 -0.99 3.67
CA MET A 162 -9.38 -0.64 4.67
C MET A 162 -10.02 -0.20 5.98
N ILE A 163 -10.87 0.83 5.93
CA ILE A 163 -11.36 1.48 7.15
C ILE A 163 -12.32 0.57 7.92
N ASN A 164 -13.22 -0.13 7.23
CA ASN A 164 -14.09 -1.11 7.92
C ASN A 164 -13.34 -2.33 8.44
N THR A 165 -12.15 -2.66 7.91
CA THR A 165 -11.34 -3.75 8.46
C THR A 165 -10.58 -3.28 9.70
N LEU A 166 -10.05 -2.05 9.69
CA LEU A 166 -9.23 -1.53 10.79
C LEU A 166 -10.05 -0.99 11.97
N PHE A 167 -11.21 -0.38 11.71
CA PHE A 167 -11.97 0.39 12.70
C PHE A 167 -13.36 -0.19 12.99
N GLN A 168 -13.82 0.03 14.23
CA GLN A 168 -15.11 -0.44 14.72
C GLN A 168 -16.27 0.34 14.08
N GLU A 169 -16.09 1.64 13.88
CA GLU A 169 -17.09 2.53 13.31
C GLU A 169 -17.29 2.26 11.81
N LYS A 170 -18.53 1.98 11.43
CA LYS A 170 -18.96 1.79 10.02
C LYS A 170 -19.60 3.05 9.42
N GLN A 171 -19.38 4.20 10.07
CA GLN A 171 -19.85 5.49 9.58
C GLN A 171 -18.99 5.93 8.38
N PRO A 172 -19.62 6.53 7.34
CA PRO A 172 -18.92 7.05 6.17
C PRO A 172 -17.70 7.90 6.55
N LEU A 173 -16.75 8.00 5.62
CA LEU A 173 -15.65 8.94 5.79
C LEU A 173 -16.19 10.37 5.90
N SER A 174 -15.69 11.11 6.87
CA SER A 174 -15.77 12.57 6.82
C SER A 174 -14.96 13.11 5.64
N GLU A 175 -15.24 14.34 5.20
CA GLU A 175 -14.49 14.98 4.12
C GLU A 175 -12.99 15.05 4.43
N MET A 176 -12.63 15.31 5.68
CA MET A 176 -11.24 15.39 6.13
C MET A 176 -10.55 14.03 6.08
N GLU A 177 -11.23 12.95 6.45
CA GLU A 177 -10.69 11.58 6.35
C GLU A 177 -10.52 11.14 4.89
N ALA A 178 -11.50 11.45 4.04
CA ALA A 178 -11.41 11.17 2.61
C ALA A 178 -10.27 11.96 1.95
N ALA A 179 -10.11 13.25 2.29
CA ALA A 179 -8.99 14.07 1.83
C ALA A 179 -7.65 13.51 2.30
N SER A 180 -7.54 13.12 3.58
CA SER A 180 -6.31 12.55 4.13
C SER A 180 -5.87 11.27 3.40
N LEU A 181 -6.80 10.33 3.12
CA LEU A 181 -6.48 9.15 2.31
C LEU A 181 -6.11 9.50 0.88
N ARG A 182 -6.81 10.47 0.28
CA ARG A 182 -6.51 10.96 -1.06
C ARG A 182 -5.07 11.45 -1.16
N ASP A 183 -4.66 12.29 -0.23
CA ASP A 183 -3.34 12.90 -0.19
C ASP A 183 -2.25 11.84 -0.01
N MET A 184 -2.44 10.87 0.90
CA MET A 184 -1.49 9.76 1.09
C MET A 184 -1.21 9.01 -0.22
N ILE A 185 -2.26 8.67 -0.97
CA ILE A 185 -2.14 7.92 -2.23
C ILE A 185 -1.46 8.76 -3.30
N LEU A 186 -1.81 10.04 -3.39
CA LEU A 186 -1.20 10.96 -4.35
C LEU A 186 0.29 11.17 -4.06
N ASP A 187 0.66 11.35 -2.80
CA ASP A 187 2.05 11.50 -2.37
C ASP A 187 2.89 10.26 -2.69
N ASP A 188 2.35 9.07 -2.39
CA ASP A 188 3.04 7.80 -2.65
C ASP A 188 3.17 7.53 -4.15
N THR A 189 2.11 7.81 -4.91
CA THR A 189 2.12 7.70 -6.37
C THR A 189 3.15 8.67 -6.96
N ALA A 190 3.20 9.91 -6.48
CA ALA A 190 4.16 10.91 -6.92
C ALA A 190 5.59 10.50 -6.57
N ALA A 191 5.83 9.92 -5.38
CA ALA A 191 7.13 9.38 -5.00
C ALA A 191 7.58 8.26 -5.94
N ILE A 192 6.71 7.29 -6.25
CA ILE A 192 6.98 6.23 -7.21
C ILE A 192 7.28 6.82 -8.60
N LYS A 193 6.47 7.77 -9.07
CA LYS A 193 6.67 8.42 -10.37
C LYS A 193 8.03 9.11 -10.46
N ARG A 194 8.43 9.88 -9.44
CA ARG A 194 9.76 10.53 -9.39
C ARG A 194 10.90 9.51 -9.46
N TYR A 195 10.73 8.31 -8.91
CA TYR A 195 11.73 7.24 -9.05
C TYR A 195 11.80 6.65 -10.45
N VAL A 196 10.65 6.58 -11.13
CA VAL A 196 10.57 6.12 -12.52
C VAL A 196 11.16 7.17 -13.47
N GLU A 197 11.00 8.46 -13.18
CA GLU A 197 11.53 9.55 -14.02
C GLU A 197 13.07 9.64 -13.97
N LYS A 198 13.68 9.35 -12.81
CA LYS A 198 15.14 9.25 -12.64
C LYS A 198 15.74 8.10 -13.43
#